data_AF-A0A843KP62-F1
#
_entry.id   AF-A0A843KP62-F1
#
_cell.length_a   1.000
_cell.length_b   1.000
_cell.length_c   1.000
_cell.angle_alpha   90.00
_cell.angle_beta   90.00
_cell.angle_gamma   90.00
#
_symmetry.space_group_name_H-M   'P 1'
#
loop_
_entity.id
_entity.type
_entity.pdbx_description
1 polymer ?
#
loop_
_entity_poly.entity_id
_entity_poly.type
_entity_poly.pdbx_seq_one_letter_code
_entity_poly.pdbx_strand_id
1 'polypeptide(L)'
;MVYCPKCGAVNEDQASFCQKCGGQILVPQPPIEPVKRAPAVWNQSPFDRTFRGGGPLLKTFLGLIFVLLVMEIFDALSAESAFAGEFSGFLGDTLVLFFLVFLLAFFFGYYTRKYPRETAMVSPLVTAIVVTFVLWVVSNVFRLLGETRPDDFLTAMGEMVGSVLYIIFLLIILLGYIGVIMKAGRFGNPVPPANVPPVPPSASPQAPYVPGKRMGRSNRDKIIFGVCGGMAEYLDTDPFLVRVLWVVGTLLTSGVLILAYLILALIMPKYP
;
A
#
# COMPACT_ATOMS: atom_id res chain seq x y z
N MET A 1 24.79 17.70 -29.33
CA MET A 1 24.98 18.75 -30.34
C MET A 1 23.99 18.53 -31.47
N VAL A 2 23.14 19.51 -31.75
CA VAL A 2 22.16 19.45 -32.86
C VAL A 2 22.64 20.44 -33.93
N TYR A 3 22.55 20.08 -35.21
CA TYR A 3 22.93 20.95 -36.31
C TYR A 3 21.69 21.56 -36.94
N CYS A 4 21.76 22.83 -37.35
CA CYS A 4 20.67 23.49 -38.04
C CYS A 4 20.47 22.85 -39.44
N PRO A 5 19.28 22.31 -39.78
CA PRO A 5 19.05 21.70 -41.08
C PRO A 5 19.04 22.72 -42.23
N LYS A 6 18.89 24.01 -41.92
CA LYS A 6 18.83 25.09 -42.91
C LYS A 6 20.21 25.66 -43.29
N CYS A 7 21.15 25.77 -42.33
CA CYS A 7 22.44 26.43 -42.57
C CYS A 7 23.67 25.67 -42.04
N GLY A 8 23.48 24.49 -41.43
CA GLY A 8 24.57 23.65 -40.92
C GLY A 8 25.28 24.17 -39.67
N ALA A 9 24.88 25.31 -39.10
CA ALA A 9 25.47 25.83 -37.87
C ALA A 9 25.20 24.89 -36.68
N VAL A 10 26.18 24.77 -35.78
CA VAL A 10 26.05 24.03 -34.52
C VAL A 10 25.12 24.79 -33.58
N ASN A 11 24.18 24.07 -32.96
CA ASN A 11 23.26 24.58 -31.95
C ASN A 11 23.69 24.04 -30.57
N GLU A 12 24.58 24.78 -29.91
CA GLU A 12 25.19 24.38 -28.63
C GLU A 12 24.24 24.55 -27.45
N ASP A 13 23.37 25.56 -27.50
CA ASP A 13 22.42 25.94 -26.46
C ASP A 13 21.10 25.15 -26.50
N GLN A 14 20.94 24.23 -27.46
CA GLN A 14 19.71 23.50 -27.71
C GLN A 14 18.48 24.42 -27.88
N ALA A 15 18.66 25.61 -28.43
CA ALA A 15 17.55 26.52 -28.72
C ALA A 15 16.61 25.93 -29.79
N SER A 16 15.31 26.26 -29.71
CA SER A 16 14.30 25.85 -30.70
C SER A 16 14.46 26.52 -32.08
N PHE A 17 15.38 27.47 -32.20
CA PHE A 17 15.70 28.19 -33.42
C PHE A 17 17.21 28.42 -33.56
N CYS A 18 17.68 28.49 -34.80
CA CYS A 18 19.07 28.76 -35.12
C CYS A 18 19.36 30.26 -35.00
N GLN A 19 20.30 30.63 -34.14
CA GLN A 19 20.73 32.02 -33.96
C GLN A 19 21.36 32.65 -35.23
N LYS A 20 21.89 31.83 -36.14
CA LYS A 20 22.55 32.30 -37.36
C LYS A 20 21.59 32.62 -38.51
N CYS A 21 20.53 31.81 -38.69
CA CYS A 21 19.65 31.92 -39.87
C CYS A 21 18.15 31.98 -39.54
N GLY A 22 17.78 31.99 -38.26
CA GLY A 22 16.40 32.00 -37.79
C GLY A 22 15.59 30.74 -38.12
N GLY A 23 16.24 29.66 -38.59
CA GLY A 23 15.54 28.41 -38.93
C GLY A 23 15.14 27.64 -37.67
N GLN A 24 13.94 27.05 -37.64
CA GLN A 24 13.51 26.20 -36.53
C GLN A 24 14.36 24.92 -36.45
N ILE A 25 14.70 24.52 -35.22
CA ILE A 25 15.44 23.30 -34.94
C ILE A 25 14.51 22.41 -34.11
N LEU A 26 14.25 21.19 -34.58
CA LEU A 26 13.57 20.16 -33.81
C LEU A 26 14.53 19.69 -32.71
N VAL A 27 14.46 20.35 -31.56
CA VAL A 27 15.15 19.91 -30.35
C VAL A 27 14.32 18.77 -29.78
N PRO A 28 14.86 17.54 -29.65
CA PRO A 28 14.17 16.46 -28.95
C PRO A 28 13.89 16.94 -27.53
N GLN A 29 12.63 17.21 -27.22
CA GLN A 29 12.22 17.46 -25.84
C GLN A 29 12.59 16.19 -25.05
N PRO A 30 13.26 16.31 -23.89
CA PRO A 30 13.40 15.17 -23.01
C PRO A 30 12.01 14.57 -22.77
N PRO A 31 11.87 13.24 -22.66
CA PRO A 31 10.58 12.63 -22.38
C PRO A 31 9.95 13.36 -21.20
N ILE A 32 8.74 13.90 -21.40
CA ILE A 32 8.01 14.54 -20.31
C ILE A 32 7.71 13.39 -19.34
N GLU A 33 8.53 13.25 -18.30
CA GLU A 33 8.20 12.33 -17.22
C GLU A 33 6.85 12.79 -16.66
N PRO A 34 5.87 11.89 -16.53
CA PRO A 34 4.61 12.26 -15.92
C PRO A 34 4.93 12.81 -14.53
N VAL A 35 4.63 14.09 -14.32
CA VAL A 35 4.80 14.73 -13.01
C VAL A 35 4.02 13.90 -12.01
N LYS A 36 4.74 13.13 -11.18
CA LYS A 36 4.16 12.36 -10.08
C LYS A 36 3.53 13.38 -9.15
N ARG A 37 2.22 13.61 -9.30
CA ARG A 37 1.48 14.49 -8.37
C ARG A 37 1.66 13.91 -6.99
N ALA A 38 2.28 14.68 -6.10
CA ALA A 38 2.27 14.34 -4.70
C ALA A 38 0.80 14.17 -4.26
N PRO A 39 0.48 13.13 -3.47
CA PRO A 39 -0.86 12.94 -2.96
C PRO A 39 -1.31 14.20 -2.22
N ALA A 40 -2.59 14.54 -2.34
CA ALA A 40 -3.14 15.71 -1.69
C ALA A 40 -2.95 15.66 -0.16
N VAL A 41 -2.27 16.67 0.38
CA VAL A 41 -1.83 16.72 1.79
C VAL A 41 -3.02 16.69 2.77
N TRP A 42 -4.17 17.27 2.39
CA TRP A 42 -5.37 17.36 3.24
C TRP A 42 -5.95 16.01 3.65
N ASN A 43 -5.73 14.94 2.87
CA ASN A 43 -6.26 13.62 3.20
C ASN A 43 -5.35 12.81 4.14
N GLN A 44 -4.13 13.27 4.45
CA GLN A 44 -3.18 12.52 5.27
C GLN A 44 -3.37 12.83 6.76
N SER A 45 -3.32 11.79 7.61
CA SER A 45 -3.34 11.99 9.06
C SER A 45 -2.04 12.65 9.55
N PRO A 46 -2.03 13.28 10.75
CA PRO A 46 -0.83 13.89 11.30
C PRO A 46 0.37 12.93 11.34
N PHE A 47 0.15 11.69 11.77
CA PHE A 47 1.17 10.65 11.78
C PHE A 47 1.71 10.31 10.38
N ASP A 48 0.85 10.24 9.37
CA ASP A 48 1.29 9.92 8.00
C ASP A 48 2.07 11.09 7.39
N ARG A 49 1.76 12.33 7.77
CA ARG A 49 2.51 13.52 7.35
C ARG A 49 3.89 13.55 7.98
N THR A 50 3.98 13.29 9.28
CA THR A 50 5.23 13.35 10.05
C THR A 50 6.15 12.18 9.72
N PHE A 51 5.63 10.96 9.66
CA PHE A 51 6.43 9.73 9.55
C PHE A 51 6.34 9.03 8.18
N ARG A 52 5.57 9.57 7.22
CA ARG A 52 5.39 9.00 5.87
C ARG A 52 4.97 7.53 5.95
N GLY A 53 5.71 6.63 5.29
CA GLY A 53 5.48 5.18 5.35
C GLY A 53 5.55 4.59 6.77
N GLY A 54 6.19 5.27 7.72
CA GLY A 54 6.26 4.88 9.13
C GLY A 54 5.00 5.18 9.95
N GLY A 55 4.13 6.06 9.48
CA GLY A 55 2.88 6.40 10.18
C GLY A 55 1.98 5.17 10.44
N PRO A 56 1.71 4.33 9.43
CA PRO A 56 0.95 3.08 9.60
C PRO A 56 1.55 2.09 10.59
N LEU A 57 2.88 1.89 10.58
CA LEU A 57 3.54 1.04 11.56
C LEU A 57 3.36 1.56 12.97
N LEU A 58 3.58 2.86 13.16
CA LEU A 58 3.44 3.46 14.48
C LEU A 58 2.02 3.28 15.03
N LYS A 59 1.00 3.50 14.20
CA LYS A 59 -0.41 3.22 14.57
C LYS A 59 -0.66 1.75 14.91
N THR A 60 -0.02 0.84 14.18
CA THR A 60 -0.11 -0.61 14.44
C THR A 60 0.44 -0.92 15.83
N PHE A 61 1.62 -0.40 16.16
CA PHE A 61 2.22 -0.57 17.48
C PHE A 61 1.40 0.11 18.59
N LEU A 62 0.88 1.32 18.36
CA LEU A 62 0.00 1.98 19.33
C LEU A 62 -1.28 1.15 19.58
N GLY A 63 -1.87 0.59 18.53
CA GLY A 63 -3.00 -0.32 18.66
C GLY A 63 -2.67 -1.59 19.45
N LEU A 64 -1.50 -2.18 19.22
CA LEU A 64 -1.04 -3.33 20.00
C LEU A 64 -0.76 -2.98 21.46
N ILE A 65 -0.11 -1.84 21.74
CA ILE A 65 0.11 -1.37 23.10
C ILE A 65 -1.23 -1.17 23.81
N PHE A 66 -2.24 -0.65 23.12
CA PHE A 66 -3.59 -0.54 23.66
C PHE A 66 -4.20 -1.91 23.99
N VAL A 67 -4.09 -2.90 23.10
CA VAL A 67 -4.58 -4.27 23.36
C VAL A 67 -3.84 -4.90 24.55
N LEU A 68 -2.52 -4.73 24.64
CA LEU A 68 -1.71 -5.21 25.77
C LEU A 68 -2.10 -4.53 27.08
N LEU A 69 -2.37 -3.22 27.06
CA LEU A 69 -2.85 -2.48 28.22
C LEU A 69 -4.22 -3.00 28.67
N VAL A 70 -5.14 -3.24 27.73
CA VAL A 70 -6.45 -3.82 28.03
C VAL A 70 -6.27 -5.21 28.63
N MET A 71 -5.43 -6.06 28.03
CA MET A 71 -5.10 -7.40 28.54
C MET A 71 -4.60 -7.33 29.99
N GLU A 72 -3.65 -6.44 30.30
CA GLU A 72 -3.11 -6.27 31.66
C GLU A 72 -4.19 -5.81 32.66
N ILE A 73 -5.09 -4.90 32.24
CA ILE A 73 -6.21 -4.47 33.09
C ILE A 73 -7.14 -5.64 33.40
N PHE A 74 -7.49 -6.45 32.41
CA PHE A 74 -8.38 -7.59 32.61
C PHE A 74 -7.69 -8.72 33.38
N ASP A 75 -6.38 -8.92 33.20
CA ASP A 75 -5.59 -9.85 34.00
C ASP A 75 -5.60 -9.44 35.49
N ALA A 76 -5.43 -8.15 35.78
CA ALA A 76 -5.51 -7.63 37.14
C ALA A 76 -6.90 -7.82 37.78
N LEU A 77 -7.97 -7.84 36.98
CA LEU A 77 -9.36 -8.06 37.42
C LEU A 77 -9.76 -9.54 37.42
N SER A 78 -8.88 -10.45 37.00
CA SER A 78 -9.19 -11.88 36.86
C SER A 78 -9.52 -12.56 38.19
N ALA A 79 -8.97 -12.05 39.30
CA ALA A 79 -9.26 -12.55 40.65
C ALA A 79 -10.72 -12.30 41.08
N GLU A 80 -11.36 -11.26 40.54
CA GLU A 80 -12.72 -10.85 40.91
C GLU A 80 -13.78 -11.28 39.88
N SER A 81 -13.37 -11.61 38.65
CA SER A 81 -14.30 -12.00 37.60
C SER A 81 -13.74 -13.05 36.65
N ALA A 82 -14.47 -14.16 36.52
CA ALA A 82 -14.13 -15.24 35.57
C ALA A 82 -14.06 -14.72 34.13
N PHE A 83 -14.98 -13.83 33.76
CA PHE A 83 -14.96 -13.15 32.46
C PHE A 83 -13.64 -12.43 32.18
N ALA A 84 -13.05 -11.74 33.16
CA ALA A 84 -11.84 -10.98 32.93
C ALA A 84 -10.64 -11.90 32.65
N GLY A 85 -10.55 -13.03 33.35
CA GLY A 85 -9.53 -14.05 33.06
C GLY A 85 -9.65 -14.63 31.65
N GLU A 86 -10.85 -15.05 31.26
CA GLU A 86 -11.07 -15.61 29.92
C GLU A 86 -10.90 -14.58 28.80
N PHE A 87 -11.34 -13.35 29.02
CA PHE A 87 -11.18 -12.27 28.04
C PHE A 87 -9.70 -11.87 27.87
N SER A 88 -8.93 -11.81 28.97
CA SER A 88 -7.47 -11.60 28.92
C SER A 88 -6.79 -12.70 28.09
N GLY A 89 -7.12 -13.98 28.37
CA GLY A 89 -6.62 -15.13 27.60
C GLY A 89 -6.96 -15.04 26.11
N PHE A 90 -8.21 -14.72 25.78
CA PHE A 90 -8.65 -14.51 24.40
C PHE A 90 -7.86 -13.41 23.67
N LEU A 91 -7.60 -12.27 24.34
CA LEU A 91 -6.77 -11.20 23.78
C LEU A 91 -5.33 -11.64 23.54
N GLY A 92 -4.76 -12.43 24.45
CA GLY A 92 -3.43 -13.02 24.33
C GLY A 92 -3.31 -13.96 23.13
N ASP A 93 -4.24 -14.90 23.00
CA ASP A 93 -4.27 -15.87 21.89
C ASP A 93 -4.49 -15.18 20.52
N THR A 94 -5.23 -14.08 20.52
CA THR A 94 -5.56 -13.32 19.31
C THR A 94 -4.51 -12.24 18.97
N LEU A 95 -3.50 -12.03 19.81
CA LEU A 95 -2.58 -10.89 19.69
C LEU A 95 -1.89 -10.79 18.31
N VAL A 96 -1.48 -11.92 17.75
CA VAL A 96 -0.86 -11.97 16.42
C VAL A 96 -1.85 -11.58 15.32
N LEU A 97 -3.11 -12.00 15.44
CA LEU A 97 -4.16 -11.59 14.50
C LEU A 97 -4.46 -10.10 14.59
N PHE A 98 -4.51 -9.53 15.81
CA PHE A 98 -4.60 -8.08 15.98
C PHE A 98 -3.44 -7.36 15.29
N PHE A 99 -2.21 -7.83 15.47
CA PHE A 99 -1.05 -7.25 14.79
C PHE A 99 -1.22 -7.25 13.26
N LEU A 100 -1.54 -8.40 12.67
CA LEU A 100 -1.66 -8.55 11.22
C LEU A 100 -2.81 -7.73 10.64
N VAL A 101 -3.97 -7.72 11.31
CA VAL A 101 -5.15 -6.96 10.85
C VAL A 101 -4.94 -5.47 11.02
N PHE A 102 -4.36 -5.00 12.13
CA PHE A 102 -4.02 -3.60 12.31
C PHE A 102 -2.99 -3.15 11.28
N LEU A 103 -1.95 -3.95 11.04
CA LEU A 103 -0.95 -3.68 10.02
C LEU A 103 -1.61 -3.53 8.64
N LEU A 104 -2.40 -4.52 8.24
CA LEU A 104 -3.13 -4.51 6.97
C LEU A 104 -4.05 -3.29 6.87
N ALA A 105 -4.86 -3.01 7.88
CA ALA A 105 -5.82 -1.92 7.91
C ALA A 105 -5.14 -0.54 7.82
N PHE A 106 -4.10 -0.30 8.63
CA PHE A 106 -3.42 1.00 8.66
C PHE A 106 -2.61 1.24 7.39
N PHE A 107 -1.92 0.22 6.86
CA PHE A 107 -1.21 0.36 5.59
C PHE A 107 -2.17 0.53 4.42
N PHE A 108 -3.24 -0.27 4.37
CA PHE A 108 -4.25 -0.13 3.33
C PHE A 108 -4.88 1.26 3.34
N GLY A 109 -5.25 1.77 4.53
CA GLY A 109 -5.74 3.13 4.69
C GLY A 109 -4.74 4.23 4.29
N TYR A 110 -3.44 4.00 4.47
CA TYR A 110 -2.40 4.89 3.94
C TYR A 110 -2.33 4.86 2.41
N TYR A 111 -2.36 3.67 1.83
CA TYR A 111 -2.33 3.48 0.38
C TYR A 111 -3.56 4.03 -0.32
N THR A 112 -4.76 3.85 0.22
CA THR A 112 -5.99 4.37 -0.40
C THR A 112 -6.01 5.89 -0.46
N ARG A 113 -5.35 6.56 0.49
CA ARG A 113 -5.17 8.01 0.46
C ARG A 113 -4.11 8.46 -0.54
N LYS A 114 -3.05 7.65 -0.72
CA LYS A 114 -1.90 7.98 -1.58
C LYS A 114 -2.13 7.63 -3.05
N TYR A 115 -2.72 6.48 -3.33
CA TYR A 115 -2.94 5.91 -4.66
C TYR A 115 -4.38 5.37 -4.82
N PRO A 116 -5.42 6.24 -4.68
CA PRO A 116 -6.82 5.81 -4.63
C PRO A 116 -7.30 5.02 -5.85
N ARG A 117 -6.71 5.25 -7.03
CA ARG A 117 -7.07 4.53 -8.27
C ARG A 117 -6.53 3.11 -8.28
N GLU A 118 -5.26 2.92 -7.91
CA GLU A 118 -4.59 1.62 -7.89
C GLU A 118 -5.20 0.72 -6.81
N THR A 119 -5.55 1.29 -5.66
CA THR A 119 -6.11 0.53 -4.52
C THR A 119 -7.60 0.25 -4.65
N ALA A 120 -8.30 0.88 -5.60
CA ALA A 120 -9.76 0.75 -5.74
C ALA A 120 -10.18 -0.71 -5.92
N MET A 121 -9.41 -1.49 -6.68
CA MET A 121 -9.70 -2.90 -6.96
C MET A 121 -9.49 -3.82 -5.74
N VAL A 122 -8.57 -3.48 -4.84
CA VAL A 122 -8.23 -4.28 -3.65
C VAL A 122 -9.05 -3.87 -2.42
N SER A 123 -9.65 -2.68 -2.44
CA SER A 123 -10.40 -2.13 -1.30
C SER A 123 -11.54 -3.00 -0.78
N PRO A 124 -12.42 -3.57 -1.61
CA PRO A 124 -13.51 -4.41 -1.12
C PRO A 124 -13.00 -5.60 -0.28
N LEU A 125 -11.93 -6.24 -0.73
CA LEU A 125 -11.33 -7.39 -0.07
C LEU A 125 -10.75 -7.02 1.29
N VAL A 126 -9.93 -5.97 1.36
CA VAL A 126 -9.31 -5.57 2.63
C VAL A 126 -10.36 -5.08 3.63
N THR A 127 -11.35 -4.31 3.16
CA THR A 127 -12.47 -3.90 4.01
C THR A 127 -13.24 -5.11 4.55
N ALA A 128 -13.52 -6.12 3.72
CA ALA A 128 -14.17 -7.35 4.16
C ALA A 128 -13.36 -8.08 5.24
N ILE A 129 -12.05 -8.24 5.04
CA ILE A 129 -11.16 -8.88 6.04
C ILE A 129 -11.21 -8.14 7.38
N VAL A 130 -11.06 -6.81 7.37
CA VAL A 130 -11.03 -6.00 8.59
C VAL A 130 -12.37 -6.02 9.31
N VAL A 131 -13.48 -5.82 8.59
CA VAL A 131 -14.83 -5.81 9.19
C VAL A 131 -15.19 -7.18 9.75
N THR A 132 -14.90 -8.26 9.01
CA THR A 132 -15.15 -9.63 9.49
C THR A 132 -14.32 -9.95 10.72
N PHE A 133 -13.05 -9.52 10.80
CA PHE A 133 -12.25 -9.69 12.00
C PHE A 133 -12.85 -8.96 13.21
N VAL A 134 -13.31 -7.71 13.04
CA VAL A 134 -13.94 -6.95 14.13
C VAL A 134 -15.23 -7.65 14.61
N LEU A 135 -16.08 -8.10 13.69
CA LEU A 135 -17.30 -8.83 14.04
C LEU A 135 -17.00 -10.19 14.68
N TRP A 136 -15.93 -10.86 14.27
CA TRP A 136 -15.46 -12.09 14.90
C TRP A 136 -15.00 -11.85 16.34
N VAL A 137 -14.24 -10.78 16.61
CA VAL A 137 -13.88 -10.38 17.98
C VAL A 137 -15.13 -10.13 18.81
N VAL A 138 -16.09 -9.38 18.28
CA VAL A 138 -17.38 -9.11 18.97
C VAL A 138 -18.15 -10.40 19.26
N SER A 139 -18.24 -11.32 18.29
CA SER A 139 -18.88 -12.63 18.46
C SER A 139 -18.24 -13.43 19.60
N ASN A 140 -16.90 -13.48 19.66
CA ASN A 140 -16.20 -14.17 20.74
C ASN A 140 -16.44 -13.49 22.10
N VAL A 141 -16.48 -12.16 22.17
CA VAL A 141 -16.80 -11.45 23.42
C VAL A 141 -18.20 -11.79 23.92
N PHE A 142 -19.21 -11.87 23.03
CA PHE A 142 -20.56 -12.30 23.41
C PHE A 142 -20.59 -13.74 23.94
N ARG A 143 -19.86 -14.65 23.28
CA ARG A 143 -19.75 -16.04 23.74
C ARG A 143 -19.11 -16.13 25.13
N LEU A 144 -17.97 -15.46 25.33
CA LEU A 144 -17.29 -15.42 26.62
C LEU A 144 -18.18 -14.83 27.72
N LEU A 145 -18.92 -13.75 27.42
CA LEU A 145 -19.88 -13.17 28.38
C LEU A 145 -21.00 -14.14 28.75
N GLY A 146 -21.57 -14.86 27.77
CA GLY A 146 -22.66 -15.82 28.01
C GLY A 146 -22.21 -17.13 28.66
N GLU A 147 -20.98 -17.58 28.42
CA GLU A 147 -20.37 -18.75 29.07
C GLU A 147 -20.02 -18.43 30.53
N THR A 148 -19.50 -17.23 30.81
CA THR A 148 -19.07 -16.82 32.17
C THR A 148 -20.21 -16.31 33.05
N ARG A 149 -21.23 -15.70 32.45
CA ARG A 149 -22.52 -15.41 33.10
C ARG A 149 -23.55 -16.26 32.36
N PRO A 150 -23.96 -17.42 32.89
CA PRO A 150 -24.75 -18.43 32.18
C PRO A 150 -26.08 -17.85 31.68
N ASP A 151 -26.00 -17.23 30.52
CA ASP A 151 -27.04 -16.43 29.86
C ASP A 151 -27.11 -16.96 28.43
N ASP A 152 -28.09 -17.83 28.23
CA ASP A 152 -28.31 -18.50 26.95
C ASP A 152 -28.52 -17.51 25.81
N PHE A 153 -29.06 -16.32 26.10
CA PHE A 153 -29.30 -15.29 25.11
C PHE A 153 -27.99 -14.69 24.60
N LEU A 154 -27.04 -14.34 25.49
CA LEU A 154 -25.74 -13.81 25.08
C LEU A 154 -24.91 -14.83 24.29
N THR A 155 -24.93 -16.10 24.72
CA THR A 155 -24.28 -17.20 23.99
C THR A 155 -24.89 -17.37 22.60
N ALA A 156 -26.23 -17.41 22.50
CA ALA A 156 -26.92 -17.51 21.23
C ALA A 156 -26.65 -16.32 20.30
N MET A 157 -26.54 -15.09 20.84
CA MET A 157 -26.13 -13.93 20.06
C MET A 157 -24.73 -14.09 19.48
N GLY A 158 -23.78 -14.56 20.29
CA GLY A 158 -22.41 -14.83 19.87
C GLY A 158 -22.34 -15.87 18.75
N GLU A 159 -23.05 -16.98 18.88
CA GLU A 159 -23.15 -18.05 17.86
C GLU A 159 -23.84 -17.56 16.58
N MET A 160 -24.94 -16.80 16.72
CA MET A 160 -25.64 -16.22 15.59
C MET A 160 -24.71 -15.31 14.78
N VAL A 161 -24.02 -14.36 15.44
CA VAL A 161 -23.07 -13.47 14.76
C VAL A 161 -21.96 -14.28 14.09
N GLY A 162 -21.41 -15.28 14.78
CA GLY A 162 -20.36 -16.16 14.26
C GLY A 162 -20.78 -16.92 13.00
N SER A 163 -21.99 -17.49 13.01
CA SER A 163 -22.52 -18.29 11.89
C SER A 163 -22.74 -17.46 10.61
N VAL A 164 -23.07 -16.18 10.73
CA VAL A 164 -23.33 -15.29 9.57
C VAL A 164 -22.08 -14.56 9.08
N LEU A 165 -20.92 -14.68 9.74
CA LEU A 165 -19.69 -13.97 9.36
C LEU A 165 -19.27 -14.22 7.92
N TYR A 166 -19.39 -15.47 7.44
CA TYR A 166 -19.03 -15.80 6.06
C TYR A 166 -19.97 -15.14 5.04
N ILE A 167 -21.27 -15.04 5.37
CA ILE A 167 -22.26 -14.37 4.52
C ILE A 167 -21.95 -12.87 4.45
N ILE A 168 -21.67 -12.25 5.61
CA ILE A 168 -21.29 -10.84 5.69
C ILE A 168 -20.01 -10.57 4.88
N PHE A 169 -19.00 -11.43 5.01
CA PHE A 169 -17.76 -11.34 4.25
C PHE A 169 -18.01 -11.36 2.74
N LEU A 170 -18.78 -12.34 2.25
CA LEU A 170 -19.13 -12.46 0.84
C LEU A 170 -19.97 -11.28 0.35
N LEU A 171 -20.90 -10.78 1.17
CA LEU A 171 -21.76 -9.65 0.84
C LEU A 171 -20.95 -8.35 0.72
N ILE A 172 -20.00 -8.08 1.63
CA ILE A 172 -19.12 -6.91 1.55
C ILE A 172 -18.27 -6.97 0.28
N ILE A 173 -17.72 -8.14 -0.06
CA ILE A 173 -16.97 -8.35 -1.29
C ILE A 173 -17.86 -8.08 -2.51
N LEU A 174 -19.03 -8.71 -2.59
CA LEU A 174 -19.96 -8.59 -3.71
C LEU A 174 -20.37 -7.12 -3.94
N LEU A 175 -20.91 -6.46 -2.90
CA LEU A 175 -21.36 -5.07 -3.00
C LEU A 175 -20.20 -4.11 -3.27
N GLY A 176 -19.03 -4.35 -2.67
CA GLY A 176 -17.84 -3.54 -2.89
C GLY A 176 -17.35 -3.63 -4.34
N TYR A 177 -17.27 -4.83 -4.91
CA TYR A 177 -16.85 -5.01 -6.31
C TYR A 177 -17.88 -4.47 -7.31
N ILE A 178 -19.19 -4.60 -7.03
CA ILE A 178 -20.22 -3.93 -7.83
C ILE A 178 -19.97 -2.42 -7.84
N GLY A 179 -19.71 -1.81 -6.68
CA GLY A 179 -19.37 -0.38 -6.58
C GLY A 179 -18.12 0.02 -7.39
N VAL A 180 -17.08 -0.83 -7.37
CA VAL A 180 -15.86 -0.61 -8.17
C VAL A 180 -16.17 -0.64 -9.67
N ILE A 181 -16.95 -1.62 -10.14
CA ILE A 181 -17.32 -1.77 -11.55
C ILE A 181 -18.21 -0.61 -12.02
N MET A 182 -19.22 -0.23 -11.23
CA MET A 182 -20.09 0.92 -11.54
C MET A 182 -19.30 2.22 -11.64
N LYS A 183 -18.25 2.38 -10.82
CA LYS A 183 -17.36 3.54 -10.86
C LYS A 183 -16.41 3.50 -12.05
N ALA A 184 -15.92 2.32 -12.44
CA ALA A 184 -15.05 2.14 -13.61
C ALA A 184 -15.74 2.55 -14.92
N GLY A 185 -17.03 2.22 -15.09
CA GLY A 185 -17.81 2.60 -16.27
C GLY A 185 -18.04 4.11 -16.46
N ARG A 186 -17.81 4.94 -15.43
CA ARG A 186 -17.92 6.41 -15.52
C ARG A 186 -16.63 7.10 -15.98
N PHE A 187 -15.49 6.40 -15.95
CA PHE A 187 -14.21 6.91 -16.45
C PHE A 187 -13.98 6.36 -17.86
N GLY A 188 -14.75 6.86 -18.83
CA GLY A 188 -14.38 6.70 -20.24
C GLY A 188 -12.97 7.25 -20.46
N ASN A 189 -12.23 6.68 -21.42
CA ASN A 189 -10.96 7.27 -21.84
C ASN A 189 -11.18 8.76 -22.15
N PRO A 190 -10.25 9.66 -21.77
CA PRO A 190 -10.36 11.06 -22.14
C PRO A 190 -10.60 11.13 -23.64
N VAL A 191 -11.73 11.68 -24.07
CA VAL A 191 -11.98 11.94 -25.48
C VAL A 191 -10.90 12.93 -25.91
N PRO A 192 -10.02 12.59 -26.87
CA PRO A 192 -9.05 13.53 -27.39
C PRO A 192 -9.79 14.81 -27.79
N PRO A 193 -9.27 16.01 -27.50
CA PRO A 193 -9.94 17.24 -27.89
C PRO A 193 -10.23 17.19 -29.39
N ALA A 194 -11.49 17.49 -29.76
CA ALA A 194 -12.00 17.35 -31.14
C ALA A 194 -11.22 18.17 -32.19
N ASN A 195 -10.32 19.06 -31.74
CA ASN A 195 -9.57 20.00 -32.55
C ASN A 195 -8.13 19.57 -32.80
N VAL A 196 -7.73 18.32 -32.46
CA VAL A 196 -6.41 17.83 -32.88
C VAL A 196 -6.53 17.36 -34.33
N PRO A 197 -5.95 18.07 -35.31
CA PRO A 197 -5.95 17.60 -36.69
C PRO A 197 -5.31 16.20 -36.75
N PRO A 198 -5.78 15.32 -37.65
CA PRO A 198 -5.18 13.99 -37.81
C PRO A 198 -3.69 14.16 -38.02
N VAL A 199 -2.90 13.63 -37.07
CA VAL A 199 -1.45 13.62 -37.19
C VAL A 199 -1.13 12.91 -38.50
N PRO A 200 -0.44 13.55 -39.47
CA PRO A 200 -0.04 12.86 -40.68
C PRO A 200 0.78 11.61 -40.29
N PRO A 201 0.81 10.55 -41.11
CA PRO A 201 1.67 9.39 -40.89
C PRO A 201 3.14 9.82 -41.01
N SER A 202 3.61 10.56 -40.02
CA SER A 202 5.02 10.71 -39.70
C SER A 202 5.48 9.35 -39.22
N ALA A 203 6.65 8.93 -39.69
CA ALA A 203 7.32 7.72 -39.26
C ALA A 203 7.12 7.57 -37.75
N SER A 204 6.50 6.46 -37.34
CA SER A 204 6.20 6.16 -35.94
C SER A 204 7.31 6.71 -35.05
N PRO A 205 7.02 7.56 -34.05
CA PRO A 205 8.02 7.93 -33.07
C PRO A 205 8.53 6.61 -32.51
N GLN A 206 9.77 6.25 -32.85
CA GLN A 206 10.42 5.13 -32.21
C GLN A 206 10.33 5.47 -30.73
N ALA A 207 9.53 4.71 -29.98
CA ALA A 207 9.40 4.92 -28.56
C ALA A 207 10.83 4.99 -28.01
N PRO A 208 11.21 6.06 -27.29
CA PRO A 208 12.55 6.17 -26.74
C PRO A 208 12.88 4.83 -26.11
N TYR A 209 14.00 4.21 -26.49
CA TYR A 209 14.47 3.01 -25.81
C TYR A 209 14.74 3.41 -24.37
N VAL A 210 13.77 3.18 -23.50
CA VAL A 210 13.94 3.30 -22.06
C VAL A 210 14.71 2.03 -21.71
N PRO A 211 16.02 2.11 -21.38
CA PRO A 211 16.73 0.93 -20.92
C PRO A 211 15.92 0.32 -19.78
N GLY A 212 15.53 -0.94 -19.92
CA GLY A 212 14.63 -1.59 -18.97
C GLY A 212 15.14 -1.40 -17.55
N LYS A 213 14.25 -0.99 -16.64
CA LYS A 213 14.57 -0.86 -15.20
C LYS A 213 15.24 -2.15 -14.77
N ARG A 214 16.52 -2.09 -14.36
CA ARG A 214 17.25 -3.25 -13.87
C ARG A 214 17.12 -3.28 -12.36
N MET A 215 16.80 -4.45 -11.81
CA MET A 215 16.78 -4.65 -10.36
C MET A 215 18.23 -4.63 -9.84
N GLY A 216 18.55 -3.62 -9.03
CA GLY A 216 19.85 -3.47 -8.39
C GLY A 216 19.67 -2.91 -6.99
N ARG A 217 20.70 -2.98 -6.15
CA ARG A 217 20.64 -2.43 -4.78
C ARG A 217 20.72 -0.91 -4.83
N SER A 218 19.85 -0.23 -4.09
CA SER A 218 19.89 1.22 -3.95
C SER A 218 21.08 1.64 -3.09
N ASN A 219 21.85 2.61 -3.60
CA ASN A 219 22.96 3.24 -2.88
C ASN A 219 22.51 4.49 -2.12
N ARG A 220 21.35 5.07 -2.49
CA ARG A 220 20.80 6.30 -1.89
C ARG A 220 19.94 6.01 -0.65
N ASP A 221 19.24 4.87 -0.63
CA ASP A 221 18.27 4.53 0.43
C ASP A 221 18.61 3.20 1.13
N LYS A 222 19.83 3.14 1.69
CA LYS A 222 20.44 1.93 2.28
C LYS A 222 20.36 1.96 3.82
N ILE A 223 19.71 0.95 4.40
CA ILE A 223 19.83 0.62 5.84
C ILE A 223 20.66 -0.66 6.00
N ILE A 224 20.18 -1.80 5.48
CA ILE A 224 20.90 -3.08 5.48
C ILE A 224 21.05 -3.53 4.01
N PHE A 225 22.28 -3.70 3.53
CA PHE A 225 22.68 -4.14 2.17
C PHE A 225 22.05 -3.46 0.93
N GLY A 226 21.06 -2.57 1.05
CA GLY A 226 20.42 -1.83 -0.03
C GLY A 226 19.36 -2.62 -0.82
N VAL A 227 18.99 -3.82 -0.35
CA VAL A 227 18.05 -4.74 -1.02
C VAL A 227 16.64 -4.16 -1.04
N CYS A 228 16.11 -3.74 0.11
CA CYS A 228 14.77 -3.15 0.17
C CYS A 228 14.67 -1.84 -0.62
N GLY A 229 15.71 -1.00 -0.58
CA GLY A 229 15.76 0.24 -1.35
C GLY A 229 15.82 -0.03 -2.86
N GLY A 230 16.59 -1.03 -3.27
CA GLY A 230 16.68 -1.48 -4.66
C GLY A 230 15.38 -2.07 -5.21
N MET A 231 14.72 -2.91 -4.42
CA MET A 231 13.39 -3.43 -4.75
C MET A 231 12.35 -2.31 -4.83
N ALA A 232 12.41 -1.33 -3.93
CA ALA A 232 11.50 -0.20 -3.93
C ALA A 232 11.70 0.71 -5.15
N GLU A 233 12.93 0.96 -5.57
CA GLU A 233 13.23 1.70 -6.81
C GLU A 233 12.75 0.95 -8.06
N TYR A 234 12.95 -0.38 -8.09
CA TYR A 234 12.46 -1.24 -9.16
C TYR A 234 10.94 -1.24 -9.26
N LEU A 235 10.25 -1.39 -8.12
CA LEU A 235 8.80 -1.45 -7.99
C LEU A 235 8.12 -0.07 -7.92
N ASP A 236 8.89 1.02 -7.99
CA ASP A 236 8.42 2.40 -7.83
C ASP A 236 7.57 2.63 -6.56
N THR A 237 7.96 1.96 -5.47
CA THR A 237 7.27 1.93 -4.18
C THR A 237 8.16 2.54 -3.09
N ASP A 238 7.62 2.81 -1.90
CA ASP A 238 8.40 3.33 -0.77
C ASP A 238 9.36 2.25 -0.20
N PRO A 239 10.67 2.53 -0.03
CA PRO A 239 11.64 1.62 0.60
C PRO A 239 11.22 1.14 1.98
N PHE A 240 10.52 1.98 2.72
CA PHE A 240 10.04 1.65 4.05
C PHE A 240 9.02 0.50 4.02
N LEU A 241 8.12 0.51 3.04
CA LEU A 241 7.11 -0.53 2.86
C LEU A 241 7.72 -1.89 2.56
N VAL A 242 8.72 -1.91 1.69
CA VAL A 242 9.46 -3.14 1.38
C VAL A 242 10.15 -3.68 2.63
N ARG A 243 10.70 -2.81 3.49
CA ARG A 243 11.29 -3.21 4.78
C ARG A 243 10.26 -3.83 5.72
N VAL A 244 9.07 -3.25 5.84
CA VAL A 244 7.98 -3.79 6.66
C VAL A 244 7.53 -5.16 6.18
N LEU A 245 7.35 -5.32 4.87
CA LEU A 245 6.97 -6.59 4.27
C LEU A 245 7.99 -7.68 4.61
N TRP A 246 9.28 -7.37 4.50
CA TRP A 246 10.34 -8.28 4.91
C TRP A 246 10.23 -8.64 6.39
N VAL A 247 10.18 -7.66 7.29
CA VAL A 247 10.10 -7.92 8.75
C VAL A 247 8.90 -8.82 9.09
N VAL A 248 7.71 -8.45 8.62
CA VAL A 248 6.46 -9.20 8.88
C VAL A 248 6.54 -10.60 8.30
N GLY A 249 7.01 -10.75 7.06
CA GLY A 249 7.21 -12.06 6.47
C GLY A 249 8.19 -12.91 7.28
N THR A 250 9.27 -12.32 7.80
CA THR A 250 10.19 -13.06 8.67
C THR A 250 9.54 -13.57 9.94
N LEU A 251 8.72 -12.74 10.60
CA LEU A 251 7.99 -13.15 11.79
C LEU A 251 7.03 -14.31 11.48
N LEU A 252 6.33 -14.26 10.35
CA LEU A 252 5.41 -15.31 9.90
C LEU A 252 6.11 -16.61 9.48
N THR A 253 7.34 -16.51 8.96
CA THR A 253 8.11 -17.66 8.47
C THR A 253 9.13 -18.16 9.49
N SER A 254 9.03 -17.76 10.77
CA SER A 254 9.98 -18.13 11.83
C SER A 254 11.44 -17.85 11.44
N GLY A 255 11.69 -16.75 10.74
CA GLY A 255 13.04 -16.31 10.37
C GLY A 255 13.54 -16.76 8.99
N VAL A 256 12.82 -17.62 8.25
CA VAL A 256 13.31 -18.15 6.95
C VAL A 256 13.56 -17.04 5.92
N LEU A 257 12.74 -15.98 5.93
CA LEU A 257 12.95 -14.83 5.04
C LEU A 257 14.29 -14.10 5.32
N ILE A 258 14.90 -14.16 6.50
CA ILE A 258 16.25 -13.59 6.69
C ILE A 258 17.27 -14.23 5.73
N LEU A 259 17.18 -15.54 5.48
CA LEU A 259 18.07 -16.24 4.55
C LEU A 259 17.85 -15.77 3.11
N ALA A 260 16.59 -15.63 2.69
CA ALA A 260 16.26 -15.09 1.37
C ALA A 260 16.81 -13.66 1.21
N TYR A 261 16.71 -12.82 2.24
CA TYR A 261 17.26 -11.48 2.24
C TYR A 261 18.77 -11.47 1.99
N LEU A 262 19.50 -12.34 2.69
CA LEU A 262 20.95 -12.47 2.56
C LEU A 262 21.35 -12.98 1.17
N ILE A 263 20.59 -13.92 0.60
CA ILE A 263 20.82 -14.42 -0.76
C ILE A 263 20.60 -13.31 -1.80
N LEU A 264 19.50 -12.55 -1.70
CA LEU A 264 19.27 -11.38 -2.57
C LEU A 264 20.34 -10.30 -2.38
N ALA A 265 20.82 -10.12 -1.14
CA ALA A 265 21.95 -9.25 -0.82
C ALA A 265 23.30 -9.80 -1.32
N LEU A 266 23.40 -11.03 -1.81
CA LEU A 266 24.60 -11.52 -2.49
C LEU A 266 24.45 -11.33 -4.01
N ILE A 267 23.30 -11.70 -4.55
CA ILE A 267 23.05 -11.80 -6.00
C ILE A 267 22.81 -10.44 -6.66
N MET A 268 22.10 -9.50 -6.00
CA MET A 268 21.79 -8.24 -6.67
C MET A 268 23.05 -7.42 -6.95
N PRO A 269 23.24 -6.90 -8.16
CA PRO A 269 24.33 -5.96 -8.43
C PRO A 269 24.11 -4.63 -7.68
N LYS A 270 25.20 -3.96 -7.29
CA LYS A 270 25.13 -2.59 -6.77
C LYS A 270 24.83 -1.65 -7.94
N TYR A 271 23.73 -0.90 -7.87
CA TYR A 271 23.44 0.13 -8.86
C TYR A 271 24.21 1.42 -8.47
N PRO A 272 24.84 2.14 -9.41
CA PRO A 272 25.57 3.38 -9.12
C PRO A 272 24.64 4.51 -8.62
#